data_AF-A0A1H1LGI3-F1
#
_entry.id   AF-A0A1H1LGI3-F1
#
_cell.length_a   1.000
_cell.length_b   1.000
_cell.length_c   1.000
_cell.angle_alpha   90.00
_cell.angle_beta   90.00
_cell.angle_gamma   90.00
#
_symmetry.space_group_name_H-M   'P 1'
#
loop_
_entity.id
_entity.type
_entity.pdbx_description
1 polymer ?
#
loop_
_entity_poly.entity_id
_entity_poly.type
_entity_poly.pdbx_seq_one_letter_code
_entity_poly.pdbx_strand_id
1 'polypeptide(L)'
;MWTIRQFSFLVLVVLFSPLAKGWNLFSDDISVALTVVDEQGKAIPYPTVWGYVLPRSKPESINGEDLWRLTMRYRSSFEFATAYNRIIPSLLVMPMGNSDGKASFKVDYEFLEGRGNKRPAALQVGFTVMKNGYLPARAYFSVGRESRLSADVVLKRDPEHKPEMQPYIQEYERVRYELSDPNRNETLRSTAHKDTAELRQSLLSAAKQAMNAGDDSAAARIYTRLIYAPSTMIYNGQVTGWAQQEPRSDESLSYLKEAYRLAPDNIYIAATYVNTMAYEEFKVPGSGPLSKRSDEVRVAFSIFLTELDDLLLKNKKQVWPGFLWEQANWHDYHGAAGERQVALDLLEQLYEDEPKYMGREEMFRFYR
;
A
#
# COMPACT_ATOMS: atom_id res chain seq x y z
N MET A 1 -21.03 10.50 -55.29
CA MET A 1 -21.97 10.25 -54.17
C MET A 1 -21.22 9.59 -53.04
N TRP A 2 -20.72 10.36 -52.08
CA TRP A 2 -20.20 9.85 -50.82
C TRP A 2 -20.65 10.84 -49.74
N THR A 3 -21.70 10.46 -49.03
CA THR A 3 -22.32 11.22 -47.95
C THR A 3 -21.48 11.07 -46.68
N ILE A 4 -20.96 12.20 -46.20
CA ILE A 4 -20.31 12.34 -44.90
C ILE A 4 -21.37 12.13 -43.82
N ARG A 5 -21.26 11.04 -43.05
CA ARG A 5 -22.05 10.84 -41.82
C ARG A 5 -21.36 11.55 -40.67
N GLN A 6 -21.89 12.71 -40.28
CA GLN A 6 -21.61 13.32 -38.99
C GLN A 6 -22.20 12.44 -37.88
N PHE A 7 -21.35 11.96 -36.98
CA PHE A 7 -21.79 11.39 -35.71
C PHE A 7 -21.87 12.53 -34.68
N SER A 8 -23.09 12.93 -34.35
CA SER A 8 -23.40 13.81 -33.24
C SER A 8 -23.27 13.01 -31.93
N PHE A 9 -22.36 13.41 -31.05
CA PHE A 9 -22.37 12.95 -29.66
C PHE A 9 -23.47 13.71 -28.91
N LEU A 10 -24.45 12.97 -28.42
CA LEU A 10 -25.55 13.47 -27.61
C LEU A 10 -25.05 13.70 -26.18
N VAL A 11 -25.04 14.96 -25.73
CA VAL A 11 -24.93 15.34 -24.32
C VAL A 11 -26.30 15.13 -23.69
N LEU A 12 -26.44 14.16 -22.78
CA LEU A 12 -27.71 13.95 -22.08
C LEU A 12 -27.82 14.94 -20.91
N VAL A 13 -28.79 15.86 -21.04
CA VAL A 13 -29.22 16.82 -20.04
C VAL A 13 -30.10 16.14 -18.99
N VAL A 14 -29.84 16.47 -17.72
CA VAL A 14 -30.57 16.05 -16.51
C VAL A 14 -32.04 16.50 -16.55
N LEU A 15 -32.97 15.60 -16.25
CA LEU A 15 -34.37 15.94 -15.95
C LEU A 15 -34.66 15.70 -14.47
N PHE A 16 -34.97 16.77 -13.75
CA PHE A 16 -35.51 16.75 -12.39
C PHE A 16 -37.04 16.61 -12.44
N SER A 17 -37.60 15.73 -11.61
CA SER A 17 -38.98 15.82 -11.14
C SER A 17 -38.96 16.01 -9.61
N PRO A 18 -39.66 17.02 -9.06
CA PRO A 18 -39.77 17.22 -7.62
C PRO A 18 -41.01 16.50 -7.11
N LEU A 19 -40.90 15.67 -6.06
CA LEU A 19 -41.92 15.39 -5.04
C LEU A 19 -41.47 14.22 -4.14
N ALA A 20 -40.80 14.56 -3.04
CA ALA A 20 -40.88 13.80 -1.78
C ALA A 20 -40.31 14.69 -0.66
N LYS A 21 -41.19 15.20 0.20
CA LYS A 21 -40.83 15.84 1.47
C LYS A 21 -40.62 14.75 2.51
N GLY A 22 -39.49 14.84 3.21
CA GLY A 22 -39.17 14.07 4.41
C GLY A 22 -38.33 12.84 4.10
N TRP A 23 -37.48 12.48 5.06
CA TRP A 23 -36.41 11.48 5.05
C TRP A 23 -35.04 12.10 4.75
N ASN A 24 -34.15 12.04 5.75
CA ASN A 24 -32.72 12.26 5.62
C ASN A 24 -32.16 11.21 4.64
N LEU A 25 -32.30 11.45 3.34
CA LEU A 25 -31.89 10.58 2.24
C LEU A 25 -30.46 10.88 1.77
N PHE A 26 -29.70 11.64 2.54
CA PHE A 26 -28.31 11.95 2.23
C PHE A 26 -27.41 11.03 3.04
N SER A 27 -26.94 9.97 2.37
CA SER A 27 -25.75 9.26 2.82
C SER A 27 -24.57 10.21 2.71
N ASP A 28 -23.83 10.44 3.79
CA ASP A 28 -22.56 11.17 3.77
C ASP A 28 -21.50 10.44 2.93
N ASP A 29 -21.75 9.17 2.61
CA ASP A 29 -20.87 8.32 1.84
C ASP A 29 -21.09 8.41 0.32
N ILE A 30 -19.99 8.27 -0.43
CA ILE A 30 -20.00 8.09 -1.88
C ILE A 30 -19.61 6.66 -2.22
N SER A 31 -20.47 5.92 -2.93
CA SER A 31 -20.06 4.68 -3.59
C SER A 31 -19.38 4.98 -4.91
N VAL A 32 -18.23 4.36 -5.18
CA VAL A 32 -17.52 4.55 -6.43
C VAL A 32 -17.22 3.20 -7.06
N ALA A 33 -17.40 3.13 -8.37
CA ALA A 33 -17.08 1.97 -9.20
C ALA A 33 -16.12 2.38 -10.34
N LEU A 34 -14.96 1.74 -10.43
CA LEU A 34 -14.02 1.90 -11.53
C LEU A 34 -14.00 0.61 -12.35
N THR A 35 -14.12 0.72 -13.67
CA THR A 35 -13.86 -0.39 -14.59
C THR A 35 -12.52 -0.18 -15.24
N VAL A 36 -11.59 -1.12 -15.09
CA VAL A 36 -10.23 -1.00 -15.62
C VAL A 36 -10.08 -1.88 -16.85
N VAL A 37 -9.73 -1.27 -17.98
CA VAL A 37 -9.62 -1.93 -19.28
C VAL A 37 -8.32 -1.56 -19.98
N ASP A 38 -7.92 -2.36 -20.97
CA ASP A 38 -6.85 -2.00 -21.88
C ASP A 38 -7.36 -1.15 -23.05
N GLU A 39 -6.45 -0.76 -23.95
CA GLU A 39 -6.74 0.08 -25.12
C GLU A 39 -7.73 -0.57 -26.11
N GLN A 40 -7.98 -1.87 -26.00
CA GLN A 40 -8.97 -2.61 -26.79
C GLN A 40 -10.31 -2.77 -26.05
N GLY A 41 -10.45 -2.20 -24.85
CA GLY A 41 -11.63 -2.35 -24.00
C GLY A 41 -11.72 -3.69 -23.27
N LYS A 42 -10.64 -4.49 -23.26
CA LYS A 42 -10.60 -5.76 -22.53
C LYS A 42 -10.34 -5.49 -21.06
N ALA A 43 -11.11 -6.13 -20.18
CA ALA A 43 -10.90 -6.07 -18.74
C ALA A 43 -9.48 -6.45 -18.33
N ILE A 44 -8.89 -5.66 -17.43
CA ILE A 44 -7.60 -5.94 -16.81
C ILE A 44 -7.87 -6.47 -15.40
N PRO A 45 -7.55 -7.74 -15.08
CA PRO A 45 -7.84 -8.32 -13.78
C PRO A 45 -6.93 -7.74 -12.68
N TYR A 46 -7.46 -7.65 -11.46
CA TYR A 46 -6.70 -7.34 -10.24
C TYR A 46 -5.81 -6.08 -10.28
N PRO A 47 -6.25 -4.94 -10.86
CA PRO A 47 -5.49 -3.70 -10.82
C PRO A 47 -5.42 -3.17 -9.37
N THR A 48 -4.30 -2.58 -8.99
CA THR A 48 -4.19 -1.88 -7.70
C THR A 48 -4.64 -0.43 -7.86
N VAL A 49 -5.48 0.03 -6.92
CA VAL A 49 -5.99 1.40 -6.91
C VAL A 49 -5.52 2.10 -5.64
N TRP A 50 -4.93 3.28 -5.81
CA TRP A 50 -4.67 4.23 -4.73
C TRP A 50 -5.53 5.47 -4.94
N GLY A 51 -5.97 6.11 -3.87
CA GLY A 51 -6.90 7.21 -3.95
C GLY A 51 -6.60 8.37 -2.99
N TYR A 52 -7.27 9.48 -3.28
CA TYR A 52 -7.31 10.66 -2.44
C TYR A 52 -8.72 11.27 -2.44
N VAL A 53 -9.02 12.03 -1.40
CA VAL A 53 -10.28 12.77 -1.23
C VAL A 53 -9.92 14.16 -0.69
N LEU A 54 -10.52 15.21 -1.25
CA LEU A 54 -10.38 16.60 -0.82
C LEU A 54 -11.74 17.31 -0.75
N PRO A 55 -11.89 18.40 0.01
CA PRO A 55 -10.90 18.92 0.97
C PRO A 55 -10.70 17.98 2.16
N ARG A 56 -9.60 18.20 2.89
CA ARG A 56 -9.27 17.53 4.15
C ARG A 56 -8.77 18.59 5.12
N SER A 57 -9.06 18.45 6.41
CA SER A 57 -8.60 19.39 7.44
C SER A 57 -7.09 19.30 7.69
N LYS A 58 -6.51 18.12 7.47
CA LYS A 58 -5.11 17.79 7.74
C LYS A 58 -4.16 18.32 6.63
N PRO A 59 -3.15 19.15 6.95
CA PRO A 59 -2.20 19.68 5.96
C PRO A 59 -1.39 18.63 5.18
N GLU A 60 -1.15 17.48 5.80
CA GLU A 60 -0.45 16.31 5.25
C GLU A 60 -1.31 15.45 4.32
N SER A 61 -2.56 15.86 4.06
CA SER A 61 -3.43 15.17 3.12
C SER A 61 -2.89 15.28 1.70
N ILE A 62 -2.83 14.14 1.00
CA ILE A 62 -2.41 14.08 -0.40
C ILE A 62 -3.47 14.70 -1.32
N ASN A 63 -3.00 15.48 -2.29
CA ASN A 63 -3.81 15.91 -3.44
C ASN A 63 -3.52 15.02 -4.68
N GLY A 64 -4.12 15.37 -5.82
CA GLY A 64 -3.95 14.60 -7.06
C GLY A 64 -2.54 14.60 -7.63
N GLU A 65 -1.80 15.70 -7.50
CA GLU A 65 -0.41 15.78 -7.97
C GLU A 65 0.55 15.05 -7.01
N ASP A 66 0.30 15.13 -5.69
CA ASP A 66 1.01 14.33 -4.69
C ASP A 66 0.83 12.83 -4.97
N LEU A 67 -0.42 12.40 -5.20
CA LEU A 67 -0.70 11.00 -5.51
C LEU A 67 0.01 10.57 -6.79
N TRP A 68 -0.06 11.36 -7.87
CA TRP A 68 0.60 11.02 -9.12
C TRP A 68 2.12 10.90 -8.98
N ARG A 69 2.75 11.80 -8.23
CA ARG A 69 4.18 11.74 -7.91
C ARG A 69 4.54 10.44 -7.19
N LEU A 70 3.77 10.05 -6.17
CA LEU A 70 3.94 8.78 -5.45
C LEU A 70 3.77 7.57 -6.37
N THR A 71 2.72 7.56 -7.18
CA THR A 71 2.47 6.52 -8.18
C THR A 71 3.67 6.33 -9.08
N MET A 72 4.21 7.43 -9.64
CA MET A 72 5.35 7.35 -10.55
C MET A 72 6.64 6.90 -9.85
N ARG A 73 6.87 7.36 -8.61
CA ARG A 73 8.04 6.99 -7.79
C ARG A 73 8.04 5.49 -7.44
N TYR A 74 6.87 4.96 -7.06
CA TYR A 74 6.74 3.62 -6.49
C TYR A 74 6.05 2.61 -7.43
N ARG A 75 5.91 2.91 -8.72
CA ARG A 75 5.26 2.04 -9.73
C ARG A 75 5.90 0.66 -9.91
N SER A 76 7.14 0.45 -9.48
CA SER A 76 7.82 -0.86 -9.52
C SER A 76 7.59 -1.69 -8.26
N SER A 77 7.04 -1.09 -7.20
CA SER A 77 6.91 -1.69 -5.88
C SER A 77 5.50 -1.51 -5.29
N PHE A 78 4.55 -1.00 -6.06
CA PHE A 78 3.21 -0.63 -5.58
C PHE A 78 2.45 -1.78 -4.91
N GLU A 79 2.79 -3.01 -5.29
CA GLU A 79 2.17 -4.24 -4.80
C GLU A 79 2.41 -4.49 -3.31
N PHE A 80 3.50 -3.93 -2.78
CA PHE A 80 3.82 -4.03 -1.36
C PHE A 80 2.96 -3.08 -0.51
N ALA A 81 2.26 -2.11 -1.10
CA ALA A 81 1.54 -1.11 -0.32
C ALA A 81 0.24 -1.71 0.20
N THR A 82 0.03 -1.63 1.52
CA THR A 82 -1.17 -2.13 2.19
C THR A 82 -1.70 -1.10 3.16
N ALA A 83 -2.81 -1.39 3.83
CA ALA A 83 -3.31 -0.56 4.92
C ALA A 83 -2.28 -0.36 6.06
N TYR A 84 -1.41 -1.34 6.29
CA TYR A 84 -0.51 -1.41 7.46
C TYR A 84 0.87 -0.81 7.19
N ASN A 85 1.35 -0.92 5.95
CA ASN A 85 2.66 -0.46 5.52
C ASN A 85 2.52 0.50 4.32
N ARG A 86 1.47 1.34 4.32
CA ARG A 86 1.28 2.37 3.29
C ARG A 86 2.49 3.31 3.20
N ILE A 87 2.81 3.74 1.99
CA ILE A 87 3.94 4.64 1.68
C ILE A 87 3.80 5.97 2.43
N ILE A 88 2.57 6.50 2.50
CA ILE A 88 2.23 7.72 3.26
C ILE A 88 0.99 7.44 4.13
N PRO A 89 0.94 7.88 5.39
CA PRO A 89 -0.22 7.67 6.27
C PRO A 89 -1.55 8.21 5.74
N SER A 90 -1.56 9.33 5.01
CA SER A 90 -2.79 9.90 4.43
C SER A 90 -3.23 9.22 3.13
N LEU A 91 -2.43 8.31 2.57
CA LEU A 91 -2.74 7.57 1.35
C LEU A 91 -3.89 6.59 1.61
N LEU A 92 -4.93 6.67 0.76
CA LEU A 92 -5.94 5.63 0.70
C LEU A 92 -5.40 4.51 -0.20
N VAL A 93 -4.92 3.47 0.47
CA VAL A 93 -4.57 2.21 -0.16
C VAL A 93 -5.81 1.32 -0.06
N MET A 94 -6.22 0.69 -1.18
CA MET A 94 -7.37 -0.23 -1.40
C MET A 94 -8.53 0.42 -2.16
N PRO A 95 -9.35 -0.34 -2.93
CA PRO A 95 -9.38 -1.79 -3.19
C PRO A 95 -8.69 -2.17 -4.52
N MET A 96 -8.26 -3.43 -4.62
CA MET A 96 -7.91 -3.99 -5.91
C MET A 96 -9.18 -4.21 -6.74
N GLY A 97 -9.08 -4.12 -8.07
CA GLY A 97 -10.17 -4.58 -8.92
C GLY A 97 -10.32 -6.10 -8.85
N ASN A 98 -11.50 -6.62 -9.19
CA ASN A 98 -11.72 -8.07 -9.28
C ASN A 98 -11.12 -8.67 -10.58
N SER A 99 -11.43 -9.92 -10.87
CA SER A 99 -11.04 -10.61 -12.11
C SER A 99 -11.57 -9.93 -13.38
N ASP A 100 -12.65 -9.16 -13.28
CA ASP A 100 -13.26 -8.42 -14.40
C ASP A 100 -12.75 -6.97 -14.47
N GLY A 101 -11.72 -6.62 -13.71
CA GLY A 101 -11.17 -5.28 -13.64
C GLY A 101 -12.06 -4.26 -12.94
N LYS A 102 -13.07 -4.69 -12.17
CA LYS A 102 -13.98 -3.79 -11.46
C LYS A 102 -13.50 -3.56 -10.04
N ALA A 103 -13.19 -2.31 -9.70
CA ALA A 103 -12.86 -1.87 -8.35
C ALA A 103 -14.02 -1.06 -7.77
N SER A 104 -14.48 -1.43 -6.57
CA SER A 104 -15.61 -0.79 -5.91
C SER A 104 -15.23 -0.37 -4.51
N PHE A 105 -15.44 0.90 -4.16
CA PHE A 105 -15.14 1.40 -2.82
C PHE A 105 -16.17 2.41 -2.34
N LYS A 106 -16.11 2.67 -1.05
CA LYS A 106 -16.95 3.61 -0.34
C LYS A 106 -16.06 4.70 0.22
N VAL A 107 -16.30 5.95 -0.19
CA VAL A 107 -15.72 7.12 0.47
C VAL A 107 -16.58 7.43 1.68
N ASP A 108 -16.07 7.11 2.86
CA ASP A 108 -16.66 7.49 4.14
C ASP A 108 -15.93 8.73 4.66
N TYR A 109 -16.54 9.91 4.53
CA TYR A 109 -15.89 11.15 4.89
C TYR A 109 -15.72 11.31 6.41
N GLU A 110 -16.63 10.75 7.20
CA GLU A 110 -16.55 10.77 8.66
C GLU A 110 -15.37 9.92 9.15
N PHE A 111 -15.14 8.75 8.54
CA PHE A 111 -13.95 7.95 8.80
C PHE A 111 -12.65 8.71 8.47
N LEU A 112 -12.66 9.50 7.38
CA LEU A 112 -11.48 10.24 6.91
C LEU A 112 -11.15 11.47 7.77
N GLU A 113 -12.16 12.22 8.19
CA GLU A 113 -11.96 13.48 8.95
C GLU A 113 -12.14 13.31 10.46
N GLY A 114 -12.70 12.20 10.90
CA GLY A 114 -13.05 11.92 12.29
C GLY A 114 -14.53 12.12 12.59
N ARG A 115 -14.97 11.48 13.67
CA ARG A 115 -16.38 11.41 14.08
C ARG A 115 -17.05 12.79 14.15
N GLY A 116 -18.24 12.89 13.59
CA GLY A 116 -19.05 14.12 13.57
C GLY A 116 -18.72 15.11 12.44
N ASN A 117 -17.69 14.86 11.64
CA ASN A 117 -17.42 15.68 10.45
C ASN A 117 -18.35 15.29 9.30
N LYS A 118 -19.09 16.28 8.79
CA LYS A 118 -20.00 16.10 7.66
C LYS A 118 -19.28 16.32 6.35
N ARG A 119 -19.73 15.60 5.32
CA ARG A 119 -19.26 15.79 3.96
C ARG A 119 -19.50 17.25 3.50
N PRO A 120 -18.49 17.95 2.97
CA PRO A 120 -18.64 19.29 2.42
C PRO A 120 -19.51 19.28 1.15
N ALA A 121 -20.03 20.45 0.78
CA ALA A 121 -20.91 20.60 -0.39
C ALA A 121 -20.25 20.25 -1.74
N ALA A 122 -18.91 20.29 -1.78
CA ALA A 122 -18.11 19.86 -2.91
C ALA A 122 -16.90 19.06 -2.40
N LEU A 123 -16.64 17.95 -3.08
CA LEU A 123 -15.49 17.08 -2.89
C LEU A 123 -14.75 16.92 -4.23
N GLN A 124 -13.43 16.75 -4.15
CA GLN A 124 -12.67 16.13 -5.21
C GLN A 124 -12.30 14.72 -4.76
N VAL A 125 -12.53 13.75 -5.63
CA VAL A 125 -12.19 12.36 -5.38
C VAL A 125 -11.34 11.89 -6.56
N GLY A 126 -10.18 11.32 -6.32
CA GLY A 126 -9.32 10.87 -7.42
C GLY A 126 -8.50 9.63 -7.09
N PHE A 127 -8.05 8.98 -8.16
CA PHE A 127 -7.44 7.66 -8.17
C PHE A 127 -6.27 7.60 -9.11
N THR A 128 -5.32 6.75 -8.74
CA THR A 128 -4.32 6.21 -9.64
C THR A 128 -4.45 4.69 -9.69
N VAL A 129 -4.38 4.13 -10.88
CA VAL A 129 -4.55 2.70 -11.13
C VAL A 129 -3.25 2.14 -11.70
N MET A 130 -2.78 1.03 -11.14
CA MET A 130 -1.51 0.38 -11.50
C MET A 130 -1.68 -1.13 -11.69
N LYS A 131 -0.92 -1.67 -12.63
CA LYS A 131 -0.84 -3.11 -12.95
C LYS A 131 0.50 -3.39 -13.62
N ASN A 132 1.17 -4.48 -13.25
CA ASN A 132 2.42 -4.89 -13.92
C ASN A 132 2.21 -5.10 -15.42
N GLY A 133 3.13 -4.56 -16.22
CA GLY A 133 3.06 -4.56 -17.69
C GLY A 133 2.16 -3.49 -18.30
N TYR A 134 1.71 -2.52 -17.51
CA TYR A 134 0.95 -1.36 -17.97
C TYR A 134 1.49 -0.07 -17.35
N LEU A 135 1.37 1.03 -18.09
CA LEU A 135 1.63 2.36 -17.56
C LEU A 135 0.51 2.77 -16.59
N PRO A 136 0.84 3.41 -15.45
CA PRO A 136 -0.18 3.91 -14.53
C PRO A 136 -1.12 4.91 -15.20
N ALA A 137 -2.38 4.95 -14.76
CA ALA A 137 -3.36 5.94 -15.18
C ALA A 137 -3.99 6.64 -13.98
N ARG A 138 -4.59 7.82 -14.22
CA ARG A 138 -5.29 8.60 -13.21
C ARG A 138 -6.73 8.92 -13.63
N ALA A 139 -7.63 8.95 -12.66
CA ALA A 139 -9.02 9.36 -12.81
C ALA A 139 -9.40 10.27 -11.65
N TYR A 140 -10.15 11.34 -11.91
CA TYR A 140 -10.62 12.23 -10.85
C TYR A 140 -12.02 12.77 -11.15
N PHE A 141 -12.72 13.12 -10.09
CA PHE A 141 -14.09 13.57 -10.09
C PHE A 141 -14.21 14.81 -9.22
N SER A 142 -14.94 15.81 -9.71
CA SER A 142 -15.48 16.88 -8.86
C SER A 142 -16.92 16.51 -8.55
N VAL A 143 -17.24 16.37 -7.27
CA VAL A 143 -18.47 15.78 -6.78
C VAL A 143 -19.16 16.79 -5.88
N GLY A 144 -20.41 17.11 -6.14
CA GLY A 144 -21.26 17.89 -5.24
C GLY A 144 -21.90 16.99 -4.18
N ARG A 145 -23.18 16.66 -4.39
CA ARG A 145 -24.01 15.83 -3.50
C ARG A 145 -24.31 14.43 -4.05
N GLU A 146 -23.66 14.03 -5.13
CA GLU A 146 -23.81 12.69 -5.70
C GLU A 146 -23.39 11.64 -4.69
N SER A 147 -24.17 10.56 -4.60
CA SER A 147 -23.89 9.39 -3.74
C SER A 147 -23.22 8.24 -4.50
N ARG A 148 -23.09 8.36 -5.82
CA ARG A 148 -22.50 7.35 -6.70
C ARG A 148 -21.62 7.96 -7.78
N LEU A 149 -20.47 7.35 -8.02
CA LEU A 149 -19.55 7.68 -9.11
C LEU A 149 -19.19 6.42 -9.89
N SER A 150 -19.05 6.54 -11.20
CA SER A 150 -18.53 5.47 -12.04
C SER A 150 -17.64 6.01 -13.14
N ALA A 151 -16.52 5.34 -13.42
CA ALA A 151 -15.70 5.63 -14.59
C ALA A 151 -14.99 4.40 -15.14
N ASP A 152 -14.65 4.49 -16.42
CA ASP A 152 -13.73 3.57 -17.06
C ASP A 152 -12.32 4.15 -17.04
N VAL A 153 -11.34 3.34 -16.64
CA VAL A 153 -9.92 3.71 -16.60
C VAL A 153 -9.17 2.84 -17.60
N VAL A 154 -8.63 3.46 -18.63
CA VAL A 154 -7.88 2.76 -19.68
C VAL A 154 -6.39 2.75 -19.31
N LEU A 155 -5.82 1.56 -19.14
CA LEU A 155 -4.38 1.38 -18.96
C LEU A 155 -3.72 1.07 -20.30
N LYS A 156 -2.62 1.77 -20.58
CA LYS A 156 -1.79 1.53 -21.78
C LYS A 156 -0.73 0.49 -21.46
N ARG A 157 -0.37 -0.34 -22.45
CA ARG A 157 0.74 -1.29 -22.29
C ARG A 157 2.03 -0.54 -21.97
N ASP A 158 2.80 -1.07 -21.02
CA ASP A 158 4.16 -0.60 -20.80
C ASP A 158 5.07 -1.21 -21.89
N PRO A 159 5.76 -0.39 -22.71
CA PRO A 159 6.67 -0.92 -23.73
C PRO A 159 7.91 -1.61 -23.12
N GLU A 160 8.28 -1.28 -21.89
CA GLU A 160 9.47 -1.82 -21.21
C GLU A 160 9.17 -3.09 -20.42
N HIS A 161 7.92 -3.24 -19.96
CA HIS A 161 7.53 -4.34 -19.08
C HIS A 161 6.39 -5.14 -19.69
N LYS A 162 6.58 -6.45 -19.84
CA LYS A 162 5.51 -7.33 -20.31
C LYS A 162 4.52 -7.61 -19.17
N PRO A 163 3.23 -7.76 -19.50
CA PRO A 163 2.24 -8.25 -18.54
C PRO A 163 2.62 -9.63 -18.02
N GLU A 164 2.53 -9.79 -16.71
CA GLU A 164 2.74 -11.06 -16.04
C GLU A 164 1.45 -11.88 -16.13
N MET A 165 1.52 -13.02 -16.82
CA MET A 165 0.35 -13.86 -17.13
C MET A 165 0.47 -15.27 -16.54
N GLN A 166 1.54 -15.56 -15.80
CA GLN A 166 1.83 -16.86 -15.25
C GLN A 166 0.76 -17.25 -14.20
N PRO A 167 0.36 -18.54 -14.12
CA PRO A 167 -0.70 -18.97 -13.20
C PRO A 167 -0.45 -18.60 -11.73
N TYR A 168 0.81 -18.69 -11.26
CA TYR A 168 1.17 -18.33 -9.89
C TYR A 168 1.06 -16.82 -9.61
N ILE A 169 1.25 -15.96 -10.63
CA ILE A 169 1.00 -14.52 -10.50
C ILE A 169 -0.50 -14.25 -10.42
N GLN A 170 -1.30 -14.90 -11.27
CA GLN A 170 -2.75 -14.76 -11.22
C GLN A 170 -3.33 -15.19 -9.86
N GLU A 171 -2.81 -16.29 -9.29
CA GLU A 171 -3.20 -16.74 -7.96
C GLU A 171 -2.75 -15.78 -6.86
N TYR A 172 -1.52 -15.25 -6.93
CA TYR A 172 -1.04 -14.21 -6.02
C TYR A 172 -1.96 -12.97 -6.02
N GLU A 173 -2.34 -12.50 -7.21
CA GLU A 173 -3.19 -11.33 -7.37
C GLU A 173 -4.63 -11.59 -6.90
N ARG A 174 -5.18 -12.78 -7.19
CA ARG A 174 -6.48 -13.22 -6.67
C ARG A 174 -6.47 -13.20 -5.15
N VAL A 175 -5.48 -13.82 -4.51
CA VAL A 175 -5.40 -13.83 -3.04
C VAL A 175 -5.20 -12.42 -2.49
N ARG A 176 -4.39 -11.57 -3.13
CA ARG A 176 -4.26 -10.17 -2.73
C ARG A 176 -5.58 -9.43 -2.79
N TYR A 177 -6.39 -9.64 -3.83
CA TYR A 177 -7.73 -9.08 -3.95
C TYR A 177 -8.64 -9.55 -2.81
N GLU A 178 -8.69 -10.85 -2.53
CA GLU A 178 -9.50 -11.40 -1.42
C GLU A 178 -9.09 -10.80 -0.06
N LEU A 179 -7.81 -10.51 0.13
CA LEU A 179 -7.28 -9.90 1.36
C LEU A 179 -7.35 -8.36 1.38
N SER A 180 -7.78 -7.70 0.29
CA SER A 180 -7.71 -6.24 0.11
C SER A 180 -8.95 -5.46 0.54
N ASP A 181 -10.02 -6.12 1.00
CA ASP A 181 -11.25 -5.46 1.44
C ASP A 181 -11.45 -5.65 2.96
N PRO A 182 -11.18 -4.62 3.78
CA PRO A 182 -11.34 -4.68 5.24
C PRO A 182 -12.79 -4.97 5.66
N ASN A 183 -13.78 -4.49 4.90
CA ASN A 183 -15.20 -4.71 5.23
C ASN A 183 -15.62 -6.16 4.94
N ARG A 184 -15.02 -6.80 3.93
CA ARG A 184 -15.14 -8.26 3.75
C ARG A 184 -14.47 -9.00 4.91
N ASN A 185 -13.30 -8.54 5.35
CA ASN A 185 -12.55 -9.17 6.44
C ASN A 185 -13.28 -9.10 7.81
N GLU A 186 -14.01 -8.01 8.10
CA GLU A 186 -14.83 -7.88 9.32
C GLU A 186 -16.11 -8.72 9.28
N THR A 187 -16.58 -9.11 8.09
CA THR A 187 -17.79 -9.95 7.91
C THR A 187 -17.48 -11.44 7.70
N LEU A 188 -16.21 -11.84 7.79
CA LEU A 188 -15.77 -13.24 7.78
C LEU A 188 -16.30 -13.97 9.03
N ARG A 189 -17.43 -14.67 8.86
CA ARG A 189 -18.13 -15.52 9.87
C ARG A 189 -17.27 -16.72 10.30
N SER A 190 -17.72 -17.53 11.26
CA SER A 190 -16.99 -18.69 11.85
C SER A 190 -16.36 -19.73 10.90
N THR A 191 -16.66 -19.72 9.59
CA THR A 191 -15.93 -20.49 8.54
C THR A 191 -14.64 -19.84 8.05
N ALA A 192 -14.38 -18.58 8.42
CA ALA A 192 -13.21 -17.77 8.06
C ALA A 192 -11.86 -18.45 8.31
N HIS A 193 -11.82 -19.36 9.30
CA HIS A 193 -10.63 -20.12 9.71
C HIS A 193 -10.07 -20.96 8.60
N LYS A 194 -10.97 -21.60 7.86
CA LYS A 194 -10.62 -22.44 6.74
C LYS A 194 -10.20 -21.58 5.54
N ASP A 195 -10.96 -20.54 5.24
CA ASP A 195 -10.75 -19.69 4.07
C ASP A 195 -9.40 -18.94 4.12
N THR A 196 -9.01 -18.37 5.27
CA THR A 196 -7.74 -17.64 5.38
C THR A 196 -6.53 -18.56 5.37
N ALA A 197 -6.61 -19.71 6.06
CA ALA A 197 -5.56 -20.71 6.03
C ALA A 197 -5.37 -21.26 4.62
N GLU A 198 -6.48 -21.50 3.88
CA GLU A 198 -6.46 -21.88 2.48
C GLU A 198 -5.83 -20.79 1.60
N LEU A 199 -6.19 -19.52 1.76
CA LEU A 199 -5.57 -18.40 1.04
C LEU A 199 -4.05 -18.31 1.29
N ARG A 200 -3.61 -18.53 2.54
CA ARG A 200 -2.18 -18.57 2.88
C ARG A 200 -1.46 -19.73 2.21
N GLN A 201 -2.06 -20.94 2.24
CA GLN A 201 -1.51 -22.10 1.55
C GLN A 201 -1.48 -21.92 0.03
N SER A 202 -2.49 -21.26 -0.54
CA SER A 202 -2.51 -20.84 -1.94
C SER A 202 -1.33 -19.93 -2.27
N LEU A 203 -1.05 -18.91 -1.45
CA LEU A 203 0.12 -18.04 -1.63
C LEU A 203 1.43 -18.82 -1.52
N LEU A 204 1.58 -19.69 -0.53
CA LEU A 204 2.78 -20.51 -0.38
C LEU A 204 2.98 -21.47 -1.57
N SER A 205 1.91 -22.04 -2.09
CA SER A 205 1.93 -22.87 -3.30
C SER A 205 2.34 -22.05 -4.52
N ALA A 206 1.79 -20.84 -4.69
CA ALA A 206 2.15 -19.93 -5.76
C ALA A 206 3.64 -19.52 -5.69
N ALA A 207 4.16 -19.23 -4.49
CA ALA A 207 5.59 -18.93 -4.29
C ALA A 207 6.47 -20.11 -4.72
N LYS A 208 6.13 -21.33 -4.29
CA LYS A 208 6.86 -22.55 -4.69
C LYS A 208 6.79 -22.81 -6.20
N GLN A 209 5.64 -22.56 -6.82
CA GLN A 209 5.49 -22.67 -8.28
C GLN A 209 6.35 -21.66 -9.02
N ALA A 210 6.43 -20.41 -8.54
CA ALA A 210 7.31 -19.39 -9.08
C ALA A 210 8.79 -19.80 -8.98
N MET A 211 9.23 -20.30 -7.82
CA MET A 211 10.58 -20.82 -7.62
C MET A 211 10.91 -21.98 -8.57
N ASN A 212 10.01 -22.96 -8.68
CA ASN A 212 10.19 -24.10 -9.58
C ASN A 212 10.25 -23.69 -11.06
N ALA A 213 9.63 -22.56 -11.40
CA ALA A 213 9.69 -21.96 -12.73
C ALA A 213 10.94 -21.07 -12.96
N GLY A 214 11.78 -20.87 -11.93
CA GLY A 214 12.94 -19.98 -11.97
C GLY A 214 12.59 -18.49 -11.94
N ASP A 215 11.37 -18.12 -11.50
CA ASP A 215 10.95 -16.73 -11.33
C ASP A 215 11.15 -16.28 -9.88
N ASP A 216 12.43 -16.05 -9.54
CA ASP A 216 12.84 -15.66 -8.19
C ASP A 216 12.22 -14.33 -7.76
N SER A 217 12.05 -13.38 -8.70
CA SER A 217 11.42 -12.09 -8.43
C SER A 217 9.95 -12.22 -8.04
N ALA A 218 9.18 -13.04 -8.76
CA ALA A 218 7.80 -13.35 -8.38
C ALA A 218 7.74 -14.08 -7.04
N ALA A 219 8.58 -15.11 -6.84
CA ALA A 219 8.63 -15.86 -5.59
C ALA A 219 8.92 -14.93 -4.40
N ALA A 220 9.91 -14.05 -4.51
CA ALA A 220 10.28 -13.10 -3.48
C ALA A 220 9.14 -12.13 -3.13
N ARG A 221 8.42 -11.61 -4.13
CA ARG A 221 7.22 -10.77 -3.92
C ARG A 221 6.12 -11.50 -3.16
N ILE A 222 5.89 -12.77 -3.50
CA ILE A 222 4.86 -13.59 -2.85
C ILE A 222 5.26 -13.91 -1.39
N TYR A 223 6.51 -14.29 -1.14
CA TYR A 223 7.02 -14.50 0.22
C TYR A 223 6.95 -13.25 1.08
N THR A 224 7.28 -12.09 0.52
CA THR A 224 7.15 -10.81 1.22
C THR A 224 5.69 -10.54 1.61
N ARG A 225 4.73 -10.92 0.77
CA ARG A 225 3.30 -10.76 1.07
C ARG A 225 2.83 -11.68 2.21
N LEU A 226 3.41 -12.88 2.33
CA LEU A 226 3.07 -13.83 3.41
C LEU A 226 3.37 -13.28 4.81
N ILE A 227 4.34 -12.37 4.95
CA ILE A 227 4.68 -11.69 6.22
C ILE A 227 3.49 -10.89 6.76
N TYR A 228 2.66 -10.33 5.87
CA TYR A 228 1.51 -9.48 6.24
C TYR A 228 0.17 -10.19 6.03
N ALA A 229 0.17 -11.47 5.68
CA ALA A 229 -1.06 -12.25 5.54
C ALA A 229 -1.69 -12.46 6.93
N PRO A 230 -3.03 -12.41 7.06
CA PRO A 230 -3.68 -12.69 8.33
C PRO A 230 -3.32 -14.09 8.87
N SER A 231 -3.24 -14.22 10.20
CA SER A 231 -2.90 -15.46 10.89
C SER A 231 -3.87 -15.76 12.01
N THR A 232 -4.10 -17.05 12.26
CA THR A 232 -4.94 -17.50 13.36
C THR A 232 -4.30 -17.15 14.70
N MET A 233 -5.02 -16.44 15.57
CA MET A 233 -4.62 -16.29 16.97
C MET A 233 -5.00 -17.55 17.74
N ILE A 234 -4.03 -18.14 18.43
CA ILE A 234 -4.23 -19.31 19.28
C ILE A 234 -3.98 -18.91 20.73
N TYR A 235 -4.95 -19.15 21.59
CA TYR A 235 -4.83 -18.97 23.04
C TYR A 235 -5.29 -20.25 23.75
N ASN A 236 -4.44 -20.82 24.60
CA ASN A 236 -4.67 -22.11 25.27
C ASN A 236 -5.03 -23.26 24.31
N GLY A 237 -4.40 -23.30 23.14
CA GLY A 237 -4.65 -24.35 22.12
C GLY A 237 -5.97 -24.20 21.36
N GLN A 238 -6.74 -23.13 21.62
CA GLN A 238 -7.97 -22.82 20.91
C GLN A 238 -7.78 -21.59 20.04
N VAL A 239 -8.42 -21.57 18.87
CA VAL A 239 -8.44 -20.39 18.00
C VAL A 239 -9.34 -19.34 18.64
N THR A 240 -8.77 -18.19 19.02
CA THR A 240 -9.48 -17.11 19.72
C THR A 240 -9.74 -15.88 18.87
N GLY A 241 -9.19 -15.84 17.66
CA GLY A 241 -9.44 -14.76 16.72
C GLY A 241 -8.44 -14.74 15.58
N TRP A 242 -8.33 -13.57 14.98
CA TRP A 242 -7.38 -13.26 13.93
C TRP A 242 -6.57 -12.06 14.32
N ALA A 243 -5.28 -12.16 14.07
CA ALA A 243 -4.41 -11.02 14.01
C ALA A 243 -3.83 -10.97 12.61
N GLN A 244 -3.38 -9.81 12.21
CA GLN A 244 -2.31 -9.77 11.24
C GLN A 244 -1.16 -10.62 11.76
N GLN A 245 -0.51 -11.41 10.90
CA GLN A 245 0.70 -12.12 11.30
C GLN A 245 1.66 -11.12 11.93
N GLU A 246 2.17 -11.45 13.12
CA GLU A 246 3.23 -10.67 13.72
C GLU A 246 4.43 -10.71 12.78
N PRO A 247 4.88 -9.56 12.21
CA PRO A 247 5.94 -9.56 11.19
C PRO A 247 7.26 -10.17 11.68
N ARG A 248 7.39 -10.37 12.99
CA ARG A 248 8.57 -10.87 13.70
C ARG A 248 8.44 -12.31 14.22
N SER A 249 7.31 -12.98 13.99
CA SER A 249 7.19 -14.40 14.33
C SER A 249 8.21 -15.26 13.55
N ASP A 250 8.59 -16.42 14.08
CA ASP A 250 9.51 -17.36 13.41
C ASP A 250 9.11 -17.67 11.96
N GLU A 251 7.80 -17.83 11.72
CA GLU A 251 7.27 -18.09 10.37
C GLU A 251 7.47 -16.89 9.44
N SER A 252 7.15 -15.68 9.90
CA SER A 252 7.39 -14.44 9.13
C SER A 252 8.87 -14.24 8.82
N LEU A 253 9.74 -14.49 9.80
CA LEU A 253 11.19 -14.37 9.65
C LEU A 253 11.71 -15.38 8.61
N SER A 254 11.15 -16.60 8.59
CA SER A 254 11.47 -17.60 7.56
C SER A 254 11.08 -17.12 6.16
N TYR A 255 9.88 -16.57 5.98
CA TYR A 255 9.45 -16.01 4.69
C TYR A 255 10.29 -14.81 4.27
N LEU A 256 10.64 -13.93 5.20
CA LEU A 256 11.46 -12.75 4.92
C LEU A 256 12.89 -13.13 4.51
N LYS A 257 13.49 -14.12 5.18
CA LYS A 257 14.79 -14.69 4.80
C LYS A 257 14.75 -15.27 3.39
N GLU A 258 13.71 -16.01 3.06
CA GLU A 258 13.57 -16.60 1.73
C GLU A 258 13.34 -15.54 0.65
N ALA A 259 12.51 -14.52 0.92
CA ALA A 259 12.32 -13.39 0.02
C ALA A 259 13.62 -12.64 -0.26
N TYR A 260 14.40 -12.36 0.79
CA TYR A 260 15.69 -11.68 0.66
C TYR A 260 16.72 -12.52 -0.09
N ARG A 261 16.77 -13.84 0.16
CA ARG A 261 17.63 -14.78 -0.57
C ARG A 261 17.36 -14.77 -2.08
N LEU A 262 16.08 -14.67 -2.46
CA LEU A 262 15.62 -14.71 -3.84
C LEU A 262 15.78 -13.36 -4.57
N ALA A 263 15.60 -12.24 -3.86
CA ALA A 263 15.68 -10.91 -4.46
C ALA A 263 16.38 -9.90 -3.53
N PRO A 264 17.70 -10.05 -3.27
CA PRO A 264 18.42 -9.18 -2.35
C PRO A 264 18.55 -7.75 -2.88
N ASP A 265 18.48 -7.56 -4.21
CA ASP A 265 18.54 -6.24 -4.84
C ASP A 265 17.19 -5.51 -4.86
N ASN A 266 16.10 -6.17 -4.47
CA ASN A 266 14.81 -5.50 -4.34
C ASN A 266 14.82 -4.64 -3.06
N ILE A 267 14.92 -3.32 -3.22
CA ILE A 267 15.08 -2.39 -2.11
C ILE A 267 14.02 -2.53 -1.01
N TYR A 268 12.76 -2.80 -1.38
CA TYR A 268 11.71 -2.98 -0.39
C TYR A 268 11.97 -4.23 0.47
N ILE A 269 12.32 -5.34 -0.18
CA ILE A 269 12.60 -6.62 0.49
C ILE A 269 13.86 -6.51 1.33
N ALA A 270 14.93 -5.95 0.77
CA ALA A 270 16.20 -5.74 1.45
C ALA A 270 16.04 -4.84 2.68
N ALA A 271 15.41 -3.67 2.55
CA ALA A 271 15.19 -2.78 3.68
C ALA A 271 14.29 -3.40 4.75
N THR A 272 13.23 -4.11 4.35
CA THR A 272 12.36 -4.86 5.29
C THR A 272 13.15 -5.94 6.03
N TYR A 273 13.98 -6.71 5.33
CA TYR A 273 14.82 -7.76 5.90
C TYR A 273 15.79 -7.18 6.92
N VAL A 274 16.59 -6.20 6.48
CA VAL A 274 17.61 -5.55 7.29
C VAL A 274 16.98 -4.95 8.55
N ASN A 275 15.94 -4.11 8.42
CA ASN A 275 15.26 -3.54 9.58
C ASN A 275 14.71 -4.60 10.54
N THR A 276 14.00 -5.61 10.02
CA THR A 276 13.41 -6.66 10.87
C THR A 276 14.48 -7.45 11.60
N MET A 277 15.57 -7.82 10.92
CA MET A 277 16.66 -8.56 11.54
C MET A 277 17.37 -7.73 12.61
N ALA A 278 17.51 -6.41 12.45
CA ALA A 278 18.03 -5.57 13.53
C ALA A 278 17.15 -5.57 14.79
N TYR A 279 15.81 -5.49 14.64
CA TYR A 279 14.91 -5.62 15.78
C TYR A 279 15.15 -6.94 16.54
N GLU A 280 15.28 -8.05 15.82
CA GLU A 280 15.45 -9.39 16.40
C GLU A 280 16.84 -9.64 16.98
N GLU A 281 17.89 -9.27 16.25
CA GLU A 281 19.28 -9.51 16.64
C GLU A 281 19.69 -8.62 17.83
N PHE A 282 19.29 -7.35 17.81
CA PHE A 282 19.65 -6.38 18.84
C PHE A 282 18.60 -6.28 19.96
N LYS A 283 17.47 -6.99 19.83
CA LYS A 283 16.35 -7.02 20.81
C LYS A 283 15.88 -5.63 21.23
N VAL A 284 15.79 -4.74 20.25
CA VAL A 284 15.06 -3.47 20.37
C VAL A 284 13.64 -3.85 19.96
N PRO A 285 12.53 -3.65 20.73
CA PRO A 285 12.19 -2.49 21.54
C PRO A 285 11.73 -2.83 23.00
N GLY A 286 11.83 -1.83 23.90
CA GLY A 286 11.31 -1.90 25.27
C GLY A 286 12.35 -2.10 26.39
N SER A 287 13.63 -2.28 26.08
CA SER A 287 14.68 -2.63 27.05
C SER A 287 15.94 -1.76 26.98
N GLY A 288 15.78 -0.44 27.17
CA GLY A 288 16.88 0.48 27.49
C GLY A 288 17.82 0.88 26.33
N PRO A 289 18.72 1.85 26.57
CA PRO A 289 19.60 2.43 25.55
C PRO A 289 20.68 1.45 25.07
N LEU A 290 21.12 1.59 23.82
CA LEU A 290 22.20 0.78 23.23
C LEU A 290 23.49 0.84 24.07
N SER A 291 23.74 1.95 24.76
CA SER A 291 24.89 2.13 25.66
C SER A 291 24.96 1.10 26.80
N LYS A 292 23.87 0.40 27.12
CA LYS A 292 23.81 -0.68 28.12
C LYS A 292 24.04 -2.07 27.52
N ARG A 293 24.30 -2.18 26.22
CA ARG A 293 24.64 -3.44 25.55
C ARG A 293 26.15 -3.70 25.57
N SER A 294 26.56 -4.93 25.27
CA SER A 294 27.98 -5.29 25.21
C SER A 294 28.67 -4.62 24.01
N ASP A 295 30.00 -4.55 24.03
CA ASP A 295 30.78 -3.98 22.93
C ASP A 295 30.54 -4.71 21.60
N GLU A 296 30.42 -6.04 21.65
CA GLU A 296 30.16 -6.85 20.45
C GLU A 296 28.83 -6.48 19.81
N VAL A 297 27.78 -6.27 20.62
CA VAL A 297 26.46 -5.86 20.16
C VAL A 297 26.51 -4.46 19.55
N ARG A 298 27.27 -3.54 20.17
CA ARG A 298 27.42 -2.17 19.66
C ARG A 298 28.14 -2.14 18.32
N VAL A 299 29.24 -2.89 18.18
CA VAL A 299 30.01 -2.99 16.93
C VAL A 299 29.16 -3.60 15.81
N ALA A 300 28.45 -4.71 16.10
CA ALA A 300 27.55 -5.32 15.13
C ALA A 300 26.43 -4.36 14.69
N PHE A 301 25.89 -3.57 15.61
CA PHE A 301 24.89 -2.55 15.29
C PHE A 301 25.45 -1.41 14.41
N SER A 302 26.69 -0.97 14.63
CA SER A 302 27.33 0.04 13.77
C SER A 302 27.55 -0.47 12.33
N ILE A 303 27.96 -1.74 12.18
CA ILE A 303 28.11 -2.38 10.86
C ILE A 303 26.75 -2.43 10.15
N PHE A 304 25.72 -2.87 10.87
CA PHE A 304 24.33 -2.89 10.40
C PHE A 304 23.88 -1.52 9.87
N LEU A 305 24.10 -0.44 10.64
CA LEU A 305 23.73 0.91 10.22
C LEU A 305 24.41 1.32 8.91
N THR A 306 25.69 1.02 8.79
CA THR A 306 26.50 1.34 7.60
C THR A 306 25.98 0.60 6.36
N GLU A 307 25.66 -0.69 6.49
CA GLU A 307 25.11 -1.49 5.39
C GLU A 307 23.73 -0.98 4.95
N LEU A 308 22.88 -0.58 5.91
CA LEU A 308 21.58 -0.02 5.61
C LEU A 308 21.69 1.37 4.94
N ASP A 309 22.59 2.23 5.41
CA ASP A 309 22.86 3.52 4.76
C ASP A 309 23.27 3.34 3.31
N ASP A 310 24.21 2.43 3.05
CA ASP A 310 24.66 2.11 1.69
C ASP A 310 23.51 1.62 0.80
N LEU A 311 22.64 0.76 1.34
CA LEU A 311 21.47 0.24 0.64
C LEU A 311 20.49 1.37 0.27
N LEU A 312 20.20 2.28 1.21
CA LEU A 312 19.27 3.39 1.00
C LEU A 312 19.85 4.46 0.07
N LEU A 313 21.13 4.80 0.22
CA LEU A 313 21.84 5.77 -0.62
C LEU A 313 21.92 5.35 -2.09
N LYS A 314 22.10 4.05 -2.37
CA LYS A 314 22.10 3.52 -3.74
C LYS A 314 20.72 3.58 -4.38
N ASN A 315 19.65 3.58 -3.58
CA ASN A 315 18.28 3.41 -4.04
C ASN A 315 17.35 4.60 -3.77
N LYS A 316 17.88 5.80 -3.47
CA LYS A 316 17.14 7.00 -2.99
C LYS A 316 15.75 7.20 -3.62
N LYS A 317 15.61 7.03 -4.93
CA LYS A 317 14.35 7.25 -5.65
C LYS A 317 13.28 6.19 -5.39
N GLN A 318 13.66 4.99 -4.97
CA GLN A 318 12.75 3.85 -4.76
C GLN A 318 12.57 3.49 -3.28
N VAL A 319 13.36 4.09 -2.38
CA VAL A 319 13.24 3.90 -0.93
C VAL A 319 11.90 4.42 -0.43
N TRP A 320 11.24 3.61 0.38
CA TRP A 320 9.99 4.00 1.00
C TRP A 320 10.23 4.91 2.20
N PRO A 321 9.33 5.87 2.45
CA PRO A 321 9.56 6.91 3.46
C PRO A 321 9.69 6.34 4.87
N GLY A 322 8.96 5.26 5.16
CA GLY A 322 9.05 4.53 6.43
C GLY A 322 10.44 3.96 6.71
N PHE A 323 11.20 3.55 5.68
CA PHE A 323 12.56 3.04 5.90
C PHE A 323 13.54 4.15 6.27
N LEU A 324 13.40 5.36 5.69
CA LEU A 324 14.20 6.53 6.10
C LEU A 324 13.87 6.95 7.53
N TRP A 325 12.59 6.93 7.90
CA TRP A 325 12.17 7.23 9.26
C TRP A 325 12.69 6.21 10.27
N GLU A 326 12.60 4.90 9.96
CA GLU A 326 13.17 3.85 10.80
C GLU A 326 14.69 3.98 10.93
N GLN A 327 15.39 4.31 9.83
CA GLN A 327 16.83 4.51 9.85
C GLN A 327 17.25 5.70 10.72
N ALA A 328 16.55 6.84 10.63
CA ALA A 328 16.79 7.96 11.51
C ALA A 328 16.65 7.58 13.00
N ASN A 329 15.63 6.78 13.34
CA ASN A 329 15.45 6.27 14.70
C ASN A 329 16.60 5.34 15.12
N TRP A 330 17.15 4.55 14.21
CA TRP A 330 18.29 3.68 14.50
C TRP A 330 19.58 4.45 14.78
N HIS A 331 19.87 5.51 14.03
CA HIS A 331 21.01 6.39 14.31
C HIS A 331 20.87 7.07 15.69
N ASP A 332 19.72 7.62 16.03
CA ASP A 332 19.54 8.22 17.36
C ASP A 332 19.58 7.17 18.49
N TYR A 333 19.07 5.96 18.24
CA TYR A 333 19.23 4.83 19.17
C TYR A 333 20.70 4.44 19.39
N HIS A 334 21.55 4.56 18.36
CA HIS A 334 22.99 4.31 18.48
C HIS A 334 23.64 5.20 19.55
N GLY A 335 23.27 6.49 19.56
CA GLY A 335 23.68 7.45 20.57
C GLY A 335 25.18 7.78 20.59
N ALA A 336 25.92 7.45 19.54
CA ALA A 336 27.31 7.90 19.40
C ALA A 336 27.37 9.37 18.95
N ALA A 337 28.50 10.03 19.18
CA ALA A 337 28.69 11.41 18.76
C ALA A 337 28.56 11.52 17.24
N GLY A 338 27.68 12.42 16.77
CA GLY A 338 27.41 12.63 15.34
C GLY A 338 26.19 11.87 14.81
N GLU A 339 25.80 10.75 15.42
CA GLU A 339 24.66 9.94 14.95
C GLU A 339 23.33 10.69 15.01
N ARG A 340 23.14 11.53 16.04
CA ARG A 340 21.97 12.41 16.10
C ARG A 340 21.90 13.39 14.94
N GLN A 341 23.03 13.88 14.45
CA GLN A 341 23.05 14.75 13.28
C GLN A 341 22.68 13.97 12.01
N VAL A 342 23.20 12.74 11.86
CA VAL A 342 22.81 11.85 10.76
C VAL A 342 21.31 11.57 10.78
N ALA A 343 20.73 11.29 11.95
CA ALA A 343 19.29 11.12 12.11
C ALA A 343 18.51 12.37 11.64
N LEU A 344 18.95 13.57 12.03
CA LEU A 344 18.32 14.82 11.61
C LEU A 344 18.44 15.06 10.10
N ASP A 345 19.60 14.76 9.50
CA ASP A 345 19.84 14.91 8.05
C ASP A 345 18.95 13.94 7.25
N LEU A 346 18.77 12.70 7.73
CA LEU A 346 17.86 11.72 7.13
C LEU A 346 16.39 12.17 7.20
N LEU A 347 15.97 12.79 8.31
CA LEU A 347 14.63 13.34 8.45
C LEU A 347 14.42 14.57 7.56
N GLU A 348 15.43 15.42 7.41
CA GLU A 348 15.37 16.52 6.45
C GLU A 348 15.24 15.99 5.02
N GLN A 349 16.04 14.99 4.63
CA GLN A 349 15.91 14.33 3.33
C GLN A 349 14.50 13.72 3.15
N LEU A 350 13.96 13.04 4.17
CA LEU A 350 12.61 12.49 4.15
C LEU A 350 11.55 13.58 3.91
N TYR A 351 11.69 14.74 4.54
CA TYR A 351 10.77 15.86 4.36
C TYR A 351 10.87 16.48 2.96
N GLU A 352 12.08 16.61 2.41
CA GLU A 352 12.29 17.09 1.05
C GLU A 352 11.70 16.14 0.00
N ASP A 353 11.94 14.84 0.19
CA ASP A 353 11.48 13.79 -0.71
C ASP A 353 9.96 13.57 -0.63
N GLU A 354 9.39 13.59 0.58
CA GLU A 354 8.00 13.23 0.88
C GLU A 354 7.37 14.13 1.97
N PRO A 355 7.09 15.41 1.66
CA PRO A 355 6.61 16.40 2.65
C PRO A 355 5.21 16.10 3.21
N LYS A 356 4.51 15.10 2.66
CA LYS A 356 3.18 14.63 3.10
C LYS A 356 3.26 13.37 3.98
N TYR A 357 4.45 12.80 4.19
CA TYR A 357 4.61 11.61 5.03
C TYR A 357 4.29 11.89 6.50
N MET A 358 4.79 13.00 7.03
CA MET A 358 4.58 13.47 8.40
C MET A 358 4.74 14.99 8.44
N GLY A 359 4.05 15.67 9.36
CA GLY A 359 4.22 17.12 9.52
C GLY A 359 5.66 17.47 9.93
N ARG A 360 6.23 18.55 9.39
CA ARG A 360 7.63 18.94 9.69
C ARG A 360 7.88 19.10 11.19
N GLU A 361 6.96 19.78 11.90
CA GLU A 361 7.10 19.93 13.35
C GLU A 361 7.01 18.60 14.10
N GLU A 362 6.11 17.71 13.69
CA GLU A 362 5.96 16.38 14.30
C GLU A 362 7.24 15.57 14.14
N MET A 363 7.82 15.59 12.93
CA MET A 363 9.06 14.91 12.59
C MET A 363 10.23 15.34 13.50
N PHE A 364 10.42 16.65 13.72
CA PHE A 364 11.52 17.14 14.57
C PHE A 364 11.20 17.17 16.06
N ARG A 365 9.93 17.12 16.48
CA ARG A 365 9.55 17.04 17.91
C ARG A 365 10.03 15.75 18.56
N PHE A 366 10.16 14.65 17.81
CA PHE A 366 10.75 13.41 18.34
C PHE A 366 12.22 13.56 18.74
N TYR A 367 12.92 14.59 18.26
CA TYR A 367 14.35 14.79 18.41
C TYR A 367 14.71 16.13 19.05
N ARG A 368 13.78 16.76 19.76
CA ARG A 368 14.04 17.89 20.69
C ARG A 368 13.97 17.37 22.11
#